data_AF-A0A8S3H620-F1
#
_entry.id   AF-A0A8S3H620-F1
#
_cell.length_a   1.000
_cell.length_b   1.000
_cell.length_c   1.000
_cell.angle_alpha   90.00
_cell.angle_beta   90.00
_cell.angle_gamma   90.00
#
_symmetry.space_group_name_H-M   'P 1'
#
loop_
_entity.id
_entity.type
_entity.pdbx_description
1 polymer ?
#
loop_
_entity_poly.entity_id
_entity_poly.type
_entity_poly.pdbx_seq_one_letter_code
_entity_poly.pdbx_strand_id
1 'polypeptide(L)'
;MHIALVQKIMYMFLNITVVLLVHITISSLTANAFRNSAEECCQAGRLQAEHNKTCTMLTHALPGDSHTNATNYCPYLSHICCLSSLRHYFCEEGLNTALRLLPCNETKLQNKDTYKICCRCCELGVQAGRHFEDCEPVPVLDEKCGEQFTNCCKKSKSLNCHAGFEMGDQGRCRDINECLSSPCPDTMK
;
A
#
# COMPACT_ATOMS: atom_id res chain seq x y z
N MET A 1 32.94 -42.93 -41.81
CA MET A 1 33.44 -41.67 -41.23
C MET A 1 32.32 -40.74 -40.72
N HIS A 2 31.14 -40.67 -41.37
CA HIS A 2 30.03 -39.79 -40.95
C HIS A 2 29.39 -40.11 -39.59
N ILE A 3 29.24 -41.39 -39.22
CA ILE A 3 28.58 -41.80 -37.96
C ILE A 3 29.35 -41.29 -36.72
N ALA A 4 30.68 -41.35 -36.74
CA ALA A 4 31.52 -40.87 -35.64
C ALA A 4 31.44 -39.35 -35.45
N LEU A 5 31.23 -38.59 -36.53
CA LEU A 5 31.06 -37.13 -36.47
C LEU A 5 29.69 -36.76 -35.86
N VAL A 6 28.62 -37.43 -36.30
CA VAL A 6 27.27 -37.23 -35.77
C VAL A 6 27.22 -37.57 -34.27
N GLN A 7 27.85 -38.66 -33.86
CA GLN A 7 27.94 -39.04 -32.46
C GLN A 7 28.66 -37.97 -31.63
N LYS A 8 29.82 -37.46 -32.09
CA LYS A 8 30.54 -36.38 -31.40
C LYS A 8 29.71 -35.10 -31.26
N ILE A 9 28.98 -34.72 -32.31
CA ILE A 9 28.10 -33.53 -32.29
C ILE A 9 26.95 -33.74 -31.29
N MET A 10 26.32 -34.91 -31.29
CA MET A 10 25.23 -35.23 -30.36
C MET A 10 25.70 -35.24 -28.90
N TYR A 11 26.89 -35.77 -28.62
CA TYR A 11 27.53 -35.67 -27.30
C TYR A 11 27.85 -34.23 -26.91
N MET A 12 28.30 -33.40 -27.85
CA MET A 12 28.58 -31.98 -27.58
C MET A 12 27.30 -31.22 -27.19
N PHE A 13 26.19 -31.41 -27.93
CA PHE A 13 24.91 -30.79 -27.59
C PHE A 13 24.36 -31.30 -26.26
N LEU A 14 24.46 -32.59 -25.98
CA LEU A 14 24.04 -33.16 -24.70
C LEU A 14 24.83 -32.58 -23.52
N ASN A 15 26.15 -32.40 -23.67
CA ASN A 15 26.97 -31.77 -22.63
C ASN A 15 26.60 -30.30 -22.42
N ILE A 16 26.35 -29.55 -23.50
CA ILE A 16 25.94 -28.13 -23.42
C ILE A 16 24.59 -27.99 -22.71
N THR A 17 23.60 -28.82 -23.05
CA THR A 17 22.28 -28.76 -22.40
C THR A 17 22.36 -29.12 -20.93
N VAL A 18 23.16 -30.13 -20.56
CA VAL A 18 23.39 -30.49 -19.15
C VAL A 18 24.05 -29.34 -18.39
N VAL A 19 25.08 -28.70 -18.95
CA VAL A 19 25.76 -27.57 -18.29
C VAL A 19 24.82 -26.37 -18.09
N LEU A 20 23.98 -26.06 -19.08
CA LEU A 20 22.98 -24.98 -18.99
C LEU A 20 21.93 -25.29 -17.91
N LEU A 21 21.41 -26.52 -17.85
CA LEU A 21 20.43 -26.92 -16.83
C LEU A 21 21.03 -26.87 -15.42
N VAL A 22 22.31 -27.23 -15.26
CA VAL A 22 23.03 -27.11 -13.98
C VAL A 22 23.20 -25.64 -13.59
N HIS A 23 23.57 -24.75 -14.51
CA HIS A 23 23.68 -23.32 -14.22
C HIS A 23 22.34 -22.68 -13.83
N ILE A 24 21.26 -23.03 -14.52
CA ILE A 24 19.91 -22.51 -14.23
C ILE A 24 19.44 -22.96 -12.84
N THR A 25 19.64 -24.23 -12.49
CA THR A 25 19.22 -24.76 -11.18
C THR A 25 20.03 -24.14 -10.04
N ILE A 26 21.35 -23.98 -10.19
CA ILE A 26 22.21 -23.32 -9.18
C ILE A 26 21.84 -21.83 -9.02
N SER A 27 21.61 -21.11 -10.12
CA SER A 27 21.18 -19.71 -10.08
C SER A 27 19.83 -19.54 -9.38
N SER A 28 18.88 -20.45 -9.64
CA SER A 28 17.58 -20.43 -8.99
C SER A 28 17.67 -20.73 -7.48
N LEU A 29 18.55 -21.66 -7.09
CA LEU A 29 18.75 -22.03 -5.69
C LEU A 29 19.33 -20.87 -4.86
N THR A 30 20.33 -20.16 -5.42
CA THR A 30 20.96 -19.00 -4.76
C THR A 30 20.02 -17.79 -4.67
N ALA A 31 19.23 -17.51 -5.72
CA ALA A 31 18.22 -16.46 -5.69
C ALA A 31 17.13 -16.71 -4.63
N ASN A 32 16.71 -17.96 -4.44
CA ASN A 32 15.74 -18.34 -3.41
C ASN A 32 16.28 -18.17 -1.99
N ALA A 33 17.55 -18.51 -1.76
CA ALA A 33 18.17 -18.36 -0.44
C ALA A 33 18.25 -16.87 -0.01
N PHE A 34 18.68 -15.98 -0.91
CA PHE A 34 18.70 -14.54 -0.64
C PHE A 34 17.29 -13.98 -0.37
N ARG A 35 16.31 -14.34 -1.20
CA ARG A 35 14.92 -13.85 -1.05
C ARG A 35 14.29 -14.28 0.29
N ASN A 36 14.51 -15.53 0.71
CA ASN A 36 13.96 -16.04 1.97
C ASN A 36 14.58 -15.32 3.17
N SER A 37 15.90 -15.16 3.19
CA SER A 37 16.60 -14.42 4.24
C SER A 37 16.16 -12.95 4.29
N ALA A 38 16.01 -12.30 3.13
CA ALA A 38 15.48 -10.95 3.03
C ALA A 38 14.06 -10.83 3.59
N GLU A 39 13.18 -11.78 3.30
CA GLU A 39 11.80 -11.78 3.80
C GLU A 39 11.73 -11.93 5.32
N GLU A 40 12.52 -12.81 5.91
CA GLU A 40 12.60 -12.99 7.36
C GLU A 40 13.06 -11.71 8.07
N CYS A 41 14.10 -11.06 7.54
CA CYS A 41 14.58 -9.76 8.02
C CYS A 41 13.50 -8.68 7.91
N CYS A 42 12.82 -8.61 6.77
CA CYS A 42 11.74 -7.65 6.55
C CYS A 42 10.59 -7.90 7.52
N GLN A 43 10.22 -9.16 7.75
CA GLN A 43 9.16 -9.55 8.68
C GLN A 43 9.46 -9.12 10.11
N ALA A 44 10.70 -9.29 10.58
CA ALA A 44 11.12 -8.80 11.90
C ALA A 44 10.90 -7.27 12.03
N GLY A 45 11.23 -6.51 10.98
CA GLY A 45 10.97 -5.08 10.92
C GLY A 45 9.47 -4.72 10.96
N ARG A 46 8.63 -5.46 10.23
CA ARG A 46 7.17 -5.25 10.24
C ARG A 46 6.56 -5.50 11.62
N LEU A 47 6.98 -6.56 12.31
CA LEU A 47 6.54 -6.86 13.68
C LEU A 47 6.92 -5.75 14.66
N GLN A 48 8.13 -5.19 14.52
CA GLN A 48 8.55 -4.07 15.34
C GLN A 48 7.66 -2.83 15.13
N ALA A 49 7.34 -2.51 13.87
CA ALA A 49 6.44 -1.41 13.56
C ALA A 49 5.04 -1.62 14.15
N GLU A 50 4.54 -2.86 14.15
CA GLU A 50 3.23 -3.21 14.70
C GLU A 50 3.16 -2.98 16.21
N HIS A 51 4.13 -3.53 16.95
CA HIS A 51 4.14 -3.53 18.42
C HIS A 51 4.55 -2.20 19.03
N ASN A 52 5.63 -1.59 18.55
CA ASN A 52 6.26 -0.47 19.24
C ASN A 52 5.96 0.88 18.59
N LYS A 53 5.34 0.88 17.40
CA LYS A 53 5.08 2.07 16.57
C LYS A 53 6.33 2.95 16.34
N THR A 54 7.51 2.37 16.52
CA THR A 54 8.82 3.00 16.45
C THR A 54 9.78 2.05 15.75
N CYS A 55 10.73 2.61 15.00
CA CYS A 55 11.75 1.82 14.31
C CYS A 55 13.11 2.12 14.93
N THR A 56 13.77 1.07 15.40
CA THR A 56 15.16 1.09 15.81
C THR A 56 15.89 0.05 14.96
N MET A 57 17.15 0.32 14.63
CA MET A 57 17.97 -0.66 13.91
C MET A 57 18.10 -1.92 14.77
N LEU A 58 17.88 -3.10 14.19
CA LEU A 58 18.15 -4.35 14.87
C LEU A 58 19.66 -4.47 15.11
N THR A 59 20.09 -4.45 16.37
CA THR A 59 21.52 -4.51 16.72
C THR A 59 22.07 -5.94 16.80
N HIS A 60 21.22 -6.96 16.64
CA HIS A 60 21.58 -8.36 16.75
C HIS A 60 21.16 -9.12 15.50
N ALA A 61 22.04 -10.03 15.03
CA ALA A 61 21.69 -10.99 13.99
C ALA A 61 20.53 -11.88 14.47
N LEU A 62 19.59 -12.21 13.57
CA LEU A 62 18.47 -13.09 13.91
C LEU A 62 18.98 -14.49 14.30
N PRO A 63 18.36 -15.16 15.27
CA PRO A 63 18.76 -16.51 15.67
C PRO A 63 18.58 -17.48 14.50
N GLY A 64 19.68 -18.08 14.01
CA GLY A 64 19.66 -18.99 12.87
C GLY A 64 20.41 -18.50 11.64
N ASP A 65 20.95 -17.28 11.66
CA ASP A 65 21.77 -16.78 10.56
C ASP A 65 23.16 -17.45 10.57
N SER A 66 23.30 -18.50 9.76
CA SER A 66 24.56 -19.22 9.51
C SER A 66 25.49 -18.45 8.56
N HIS A 67 25.13 -17.23 8.13
CA HIS A 67 26.01 -16.41 7.30
C HIS A 67 27.07 -15.70 8.13
N THR A 68 28.12 -16.47 8.45
CA THR A 68 29.34 -16.02 9.11
C THR A 68 30.23 -15.10 8.26
N ASN A 69 29.79 -14.53 7.13
CA ASN A 69 30.66 -13.72 6.27
C ASN A 69 30.02 -12.41 5.74
N ALA A 70 30.63 -11.30 6.17
CA ALA A 70 30.92 -10.06 5.46
C ALA A 70 29.82 -9.06 5.02
N THR A 71 28.52 -9.37 4.98
CA THR A 71 27.49 -8.31 4.80
C THR A 71 26.16 -8.68 5.46
N ASN A 72 26.02 -8.39 6.75
CA ASN A 72 24.74 -8.50 7.43
C ASN A 72 23.85 -7.31 7.01
N TYR A 73 23.09 -7.46 5.92
CA TYR A 73 22.12 -6.48 5.42
C TYR A 73 20.80 -6.50 6.20
N CYS A 74 20.61 -7.49 7.08
CA CYS A 74 19.36 -7.72 7.79
C CYS A 74 18.92 -6.53 8.66
N PRO A 75 19.79 -5.88 9.46
CA PRO A 75 19.43 -4.68 10.23
C PRO A 75 18.91 -3.53 9.37
N TYR A 76 19.49 -3.34 8.19
CA TYR A 76 19.07 -2.29 7.26
C TYR A 76 17.74 -2.64 6.63
N LEU A 77 17.60 -3.88 6.16
CA LEU A 77 16.38 -4.33 5.50
C LEU A 77 15.19 -4.35 6.47
N SER A 78 15.38 -4.83 7.70
CA SER A 78 14.36 -4.80 8.74
C SER A 78 13.95 -3.36 9.08
N HIS A 79 14.92 -2.45 9.21
CA HIS A 79 14.63 -1.04 9.48
C HIS A 79 13.86 -0.37 8.34
N ILE A 80 14.23 -0.62 7.08
CA ILE A 80 13.49 -0.13 5.91
C ILE A 80 12.05 -0.65 5.91
N CYS A 81 11.85 -1.95 6.16
CA CYS A 81 10.52 -2.54 6.24
C CYS A 81 9.69 -2.00 7.40
N CYS A 82 10.32 -1.77 8.56
CA CYS A 82 9.68 -1.11 9.71
C CYS A 82 9.18 0.30 9.35
N LEU A 83 10.07 1.13 8.78
CA LEU A 83 9.72 2.51 8.39
C LEU A 83 8.61 2.53 7.35
N SER A 84 8.65 1.60 6.39
CA SER A 84 7.58 1.43 5.40
C SER A 84 6.24 1.08 6.08
N SER A 85 6.22 0.10 6.98
CA SER A 85 5.01 -0.28 7.73
C SER A 85 4.44 0.88 8.56
N LEU A 86 5.28 1.66 9.24
CA LEU A 86 4.81 2.85 9.95
C LEU A 86 4.25 3.89 8.99
N ARG A 87 4.89 4.11 7.85
CA ARG A 87 4.40 5.05 6.84
C ARG A 87 2.99 4.67 6.35
N HIS A 88 2.77 3.39 6.04
CA HIS A 88 1.45 2.88 5.66
C HIS A 88 0.43 3.08 6.78
N TYR A 89 0.76 2.69 8.01
CA TYR A 89 -0.11 2.86 9.18
C TYR A 89 -0.53 4.33 9.41
N PHE A 90 0.43 5.26 9.46
CA PHE A 90 0.12 6.67 9.69
C PHE A 90 -0.64 7.31 8.52
N CYS A 91 -0.39 6.85 7.29
CA CYS A 91 -1.17 7.31 6.14
C CYS A 91 -2.63 6.86 6.28
N GLU A 92 -2.87 5.59 6.57
CA GLU A 92 -4.21 5.02 6.73
C GLU A 92 -4.99 5.71 7.86
N GLU A 93 -4.35 5.96 9.01
CA GLU A 93 -4.95 6.74 10.10
C GLU A 93 -5.33 8.16 9.64
N GLY A 94 -4.50 8.81 8.83
CA GLY A 94 -4.81 10.10 8.22
C GLY A 94 -6.03 10.04 7.28
N LEU A 95 -6.11 9.02 6.43
CA LEU A 95 -7.27 8.81 5.54
C LEU A 95 -8.56 8.62 6.36
N ASN A 96 -8.51 7.77 7.38
CA ASN A 96 -9.66 7.49 8.25
C ASN A 96 -10.11 8.73 9.02
N THR A 97 -9.17 9.57 9.45
CA THR A 97 -9.48 10.87 10.07
C THR A 97 -10.28 11.75 9.12
N ALA A 98 -9.79 11.94 7.89
CA ALA A 98 -10.45 12.78 6.89
C ALA A 98 -11.83 12.23 6.47
N LEU A 99 -11.96 10.91 6.31
CA LEU A 99 -13.25 10.25 6.01
C LEU A 99 -14.28 10.44 7.13
N ARG A 100 -13.83 10.56 8.39
CA ARG A 100 -14.66 10.88 9.56
C ARG A 100 -14.91 12.37 9.73
N LEU A 101 -14.43 13.22 8.82
CA LEU A 101 -14.55 14.69 8.87
C LEU A 101 -13.89 15.30 10.11
N LEU A 102 -12.88 14.61 10.64
CA LEU A 102 -12.08 15.10 11.74
C LEU A 102 -10.94 15.96 11.19
N PRO A 103 -10.47 16.97 11.94
CA PRO A 103 -9.46 17.90 11.46
C PRO A 103 -8.09 17.23 11.27
N CYS A 104 -7.42 17.50 10.16
CA CYS A 104 -6.07 17.03 9.83
C CYS A 104 -4.96 17.84 10.52
N ASN A 105 -5.09 18.10 11.82
CA ASN A 105 -4.20 18.99 12.57
C ASN A 105 -3.31 18.27 13.61
N GLU A 106 -3.21 16.94 13.57
CA GLU A 106 -2.46 16.21 14.59
C GLU A 106 -0.98 16.61 14.67
N THR A 107 -0.54 16.86 15.90
CA THR A 107 0.82 17.39 16.18
C THR A 107 1.69 16.42 16.96
N LYS A 108 1.11 15.40 17.60
CA LYS A 108 1.80 14.50 18.53
C LYS A 108 2.31 13.20 17.90
N LEU A 109 2.05 12.96 16.62
CA LEU A 109 2.41 11.71 15.95
C LEU A 109 3.87 11.68 15.49
N GLN A 110 4.55 10.55 15.71
CA GLN A 110 5.76 10.21 14.95
C GLN A 110 5.37 10.05 13.46
N ASN A 111 6.21 10.48 12.53
CA ASN A 111 5.86 10.55 11.09
C ASN A 111 4.62 11.43 10.77
N LYS A 112 4.42 12.51 11.53
CA LYS A 112 3.34 13.50 11.33
C LYS A 112 3.18 13.98 9.90
N ASP A 113 4.26 14.03 9.11
CA ASP A 113 4.20 14.53 7.74
C ASP A 113 3.43 13.55 6.84
N THR A 114 3.68 12.25 6.96
CA THR A 114 2.93 11.21 6.24
C THR A 114 1.45 11.25 6.59
N TYR A 115 1.14 11.31 7.89
CA TYR A 115 -0.24 11.44 8.35
C TYR A 115 -0.92 12.68 7.76
N LYS A 116 -0.28 13.85 7.87
CA LYS A 116 -0.85 15.12 7.42
C LYS A 116 -1.06 15.17 5.91
N ILE A 117 -0.10 14.67 5.13
CA ILE A 117 -0.21 14.61 3.68
C ILE A 117 -1.40 13.72 3.31
N CYS A 118 -1.45 12.48 3.79
CA CYS A 118 -2.56 11.57 3.46
C CYS A 118 -3.91 12.12 3.92
N CYS A 119 -3.99 12.67 5.13
CA CYS A 119 -5.21 13.28 5.67
C CYS A 119 -5.69 14.45 4.80
N ARG A 120 -4.81 15.41 4.48
CA ARG A 120 -5.20 16.59 3.68
C ARG A 120 -5.56 16.25 2.23
N CYS A 121 -4.83 15.32 1.61
CA CYS A 121 -5.17 14.84 0.27
C CYS A 121 -6.54 14.16 0.25
N CYS A 122 -6.83 13.35 1.27
CA CYS A 122 -8.13 12.72 1.44
C CYS A 122 -9.24 13.73 1.76
N GLU A 123 -8.97 14.73 2.61
CA GLU A 123 -9.91 15.80 2.95
C GLU A 123 -10.35 16.57 1.70
N LEU A 124 -9.41 16.91 0.81
CA LEU A 124 -9.71 17.50 -0.50
C LEU A 124 -10.62 16.58 -1.34
N GLY A 125 -10.33 15.27 -1.36
CA GLY A 125 -11.15 14.28 -2.06
C GLY A 125 -12.56 14.18 -1.49
N VAL A 126 -12.67 14.14 -0.15
CA VAL A 126 -13.97 14.10 0.54
C VAL A 126 -14.81 15.32 0.18
N GLN A 127 -14.22 16.51 0.16
CA GLN A 127 -14.89 17.75 -0.26
C GLN A 127 -15.37 17.66 -1.70
N ALA A 128 -14.50 17.27 -2.64
CA ALA A 128 -14.88 17.11 -4.06
C ALA A 128 -16.08 16.14 -4.21
N GLY A 129 -16.02 14.98 -3.57
CA GLY A 129 -17.11 14.00 -3.66
C GLY A 129 -18.42 14.46 -3.02
N ARG A 130 -18.37 15.35 -2.01
CA ARG A 130 -19.54 16.01 -1.39
C ARG A 130 -20.18 17.08 -2.25
N HIS A 131 -19.38 17.76 -3.07
CA HIS A 131 -19.88 18.74 -4.00
C HIS A 131 -20.26 18.14 -5.37
N PHE A 132 -20.34 16.81 -5.46
CA PHE A 132 -20.61 16.07 -6.70
C PHE A 132 -19.62 16.37 -7.84
N GLU A 133 -18.45 16.90 -7.50
CA GLU A 133 -17.37 17.17 -8.45
C GLU A 133 -16.78 15.87 -8.99
N ASP A 134 -16.07 15.94 -10.10
CA ASP A 134 -15.41 14.76 -10.64
C ASP A 134 -14.27 14.27 -9.71
N CYS A 135 -14.15 12.96 -9.58
CA CYS A 135 -13.11 12.32 -8.77
C CYS A 135 -11.87 12.00 -9.62
N GLU A 136 -11.63 12.76 -10.69
CA GLU A 136 -10.44 12.60 -11.51
C GLU A 136 -9.19 13.13 -10.79
N PRO A 137 -8.00 12.57 -11.07
CA PRO A 137 -6.76 13.05 -10.49
C PRO A 137 -6.52 14.53 -10.82
N VAL A 138 -6.29 15.34 -9.80
CA VAL A 138 -5.98 16.76 -9.97
C VAL A 138 -4.51 16.91 -10.41
N PRO A 139 -4.21 17.50 -11.58
CA PRO A 139 -2.85 17.51 -12.15
C PRO A 139 -1.76 18.19 -11.31
N VAL A 140 -2.14 19.07 -10.36
CA VAL A 140 -1.17 19.74 -9.47
C VAL A 140 -0.77 18.87 -8.28
N LEU A 141 -1.53 17.82 -7.97
CA LEU A 141 -1.20 16.90 -6.90
C LEU A 141 -0.17 15.89 -7.38
N ASP A 142 0.80 15.57 -6.53
CA ASP A 142 1.71 14.46 -6.82
C ASP A 142 0.93 13.13 -6.91
N GLU A 143 1.53 12.14 -7.55
CA GLU A 143 0.88 10.84 -7.80
C GLU A 143 0.28 10.23 -6.52
N LYS A 144 1.02 10.30 -5.41
CA LYS A 144 0.60 9.74 -4.12
C LYS A 144 -0.62 10.47 -3.55
N CYS A 145 -0.61 11.80 -3.57
CA CYS A 145 -1.73 12.61 -3.10
C CYS A 145 -2.95 12.48 -4.01
N GLY A 146 -2.74 12.44 -5.33
CA GLY A 146 -3.80 12.25 -6.33
C GLY A 146 -4.52 10.91 -6.17
N GLU A 147 -3.79 9.84 -5.84
CA GLU A 147 -4.38 8.54 -5.51
C GLU A 147 -5.27 8.63 -4.25
N GLN A 148 -4.76 9.22 -3.17
CA GLN A 148 -5.53 9.36 -1.92
C GLN A 148 -6.78 10.24 -2.12
N PHE A 149 -6.65 11.34 -2.86
CA PHE A 149 -7.76 12.21 -3.27
C PHE A 149 -8.84 11.41 -3.98
N THR A 150 -8.46 10.69 -5.05
CA THR A 150 -9.38 9.92 -5.90
C THR A 150 -10.13 8.87 -5.09
N ASN A 151 -9.41 8.13 -4.26
CA ASN A 151 -9.97 7.07 -3.43
C ASN A 151 -10.96 7.64 -2.40
N CYS A 152 -10.61 8.73 -1.74
CA CYS A 152 -11.47 9.37 -0.75
C CYS A 152 -12.70 10.05 -1.37
N CYS A 153 -12.56 10.64 -2.56
CA CYS A 153 -13.67 11.23 -3.32
C CYS A 153 -14.71 10.18 -3.71
N LYS A 154 -14.26 9.04 -4.25
CA LYS A 154 -15.17 7.93 -4.61
C LYS A 154 -15.86 7.36 -3.36
N LYS A 155 -15.12 7.18 -2.26
CA LYS A 155 -15.69 6.75 -0.98
C LYS A 155 -16.70 7.77 -0.43
N SER A 156 -16.41 9.07 -0.46
CA SER A 156 -17.34 10.08 0.05
C SER A 156 -18.61 10.19 -0.79
N LYS A 157 -18.54 10.04 -2.13
CA LYS A 157 -19.73 9.93 -2.98
C LYS A 157 -20.64 8.77 -2.56
N SER A 158 -20.05 7.62 -2.20
CA SER A 158 -20.83 6.46 -1.70
C SER A 158 -21.40 6.68 -0.28
N LEU A 159 -20.87 7.65 0.45
CA LEU A 159 -21.39 8.07 1.76
C LEU A 159 -22.44 9.18 1.63
N ASN A 160 -22.51 9.89 0.50
CA ASN A 160 -23.43 11.01 0.32
C ASN A 160 -24.83 10.57 -0.10
N CYS A 161 -25.78 11.38 0.33
CA CYS A 161 -27.19 11.17 0.11
C CYS A 161 -27.60 11.76 -1.24
N HIS A 162 -28.43 11.02 -1.98
CA HIS A 162 -29.00 11.50 -3.24
C HIS A 162 -29.83 12.77 -3.00
N ALA A 163 -30.11 13.55 -4.05
CA ALA A 163 -31.03 14.69 -3.94
C ALA A 163 -32.36 14.22 -3.34
N GLY A 164 -32.85 14.98 -2.35
CA GLY A 164 -34.00 14.61 -1.51
C GLY A 164 -33.67 13.82 -0.25
N PHE A 165 -32.39 13.62 0.06
CA PHE A 165 -31.97 12.95 1.28
C PHE A 165 -30.89 13.75 2.04
N GLU A 166 -30.99 13.80 3.37
CA GLU A 166 -30.00 14.38 4.27
C GLU A 166 -29.21 13.30 5.04
N MET A 167 -28.00 13.64 5.47
CA MET A 167 -27.19 12.74 6.29
C MET A 167 -27.73 12.71 7.72
N GLY A 168 -28.33 11.59 8.14
CA GLY A 168 -28.75 11.40 9.53
C GLY A 168 -27.58 11.10 10.48
N ASP A 169 -27.86 11.14 11.80
CA ASP A 169 -26.86 10.99 12.88
C ASP A 169 -26.05 9.68 12.88
N GLN A 170 -26.50 8.67 12.13
CA GLN A 170 -25.82 7.37 11.99
C GLN A 170 -25.09 7.20 10.64
N GLY A 171 -24.95 8.27 9.86
CA GLY A 171 -24.39 8.20 8.50
C GLY A 171 -25.28 7.46 7.50
N ARG A 172 -26.57 7.29 7.82
CA ARG A 172 -27.60 6.84 6.87
C ARG A 172 -28.34 8.06 6.32
N CYS A 173 -28.54 8.03 5.01
CA CYS A 173 -29.37 8.99 4.32
C CYS A 173 -30.83 8.86 4.73
N ARG A 174 -31.42 9.96 5.19
CA ARG A 174 -32.84 10.09 5.49
C ARG A 174 -33.50 10.94 4.44
N ASP A 175 -34.61 10.47 3.92
CA ASP A 175 -35.47 11.21 3.01
C ASP A 175 -35.91 12.50 3.71
N ILE A 176 -35.61 13.65 3.12
CA ILE A 176 -36.14 14.92 3.59
C ILE A 176 -37.46 15.14 2.88
N ASN A 177 -38.53 15.38 3.64
CA ASN A 177 -39.79 15.73 3.02
C ASN A 177 -39.73 17.17 2.52
N GLU A 178 -39.34 17.36 1.26
CA GLU A 178 -39.20 18.68 0.63
C GLU A 178 -40.56 19.39 0.54
N CYS A 179 -41.66 18.62 0.57
CA CYS A 179 -43.02 19.14 0.56
C CYS A 179 -43.39 19.94 1.82
N LEU A 180 -42.61 19.82 2.91
CA LEU A 180 -42.79 20.65 4.11
C LEU A 180 -42.27 22.08 3.92
N SER A 181 -41.27 22.26 3.06
CA SER A 181 -40.63 23.57 2.81
C SER A 181 -41.19 24.27 1.59
N SER A 182 -41.73 23.52 0.62
CA SER A 182 -42.47 24.06 -0.52
C SER A 182 -43.52 23.03 -0.96
N PRO A 183 -44.82 23.41 -1.10
CA PRO A 183 -45.86 22.46 -1.44
C PRO A 183 -45.55 21.75 -2.76
N CYS A 184 -45.50 20.42 -2.72
CA CYS A 184 -45.32 19.61 -3.92
C CYS A 184 -46.55 19.72 -4.85
N PRO A 185 -46.36 19.75 -6.18
CA PRO A 185 -47.47 19.81 -7.13
C PRO A 185 -48.38 18.57 -7.00
N ASP A 186 -49.69 18.75 -7.13
CA ASP A 186 -50.73 17.73 -6.89
C ASP A 186 -50.64 16.47 -7.77
N THR A 187 -49.72 16.44 -8.74
CA THR A 187 -49.50 15.30 -9.65
C THR A 187 -48.67 14.17 -9.06
N MET A 188 -48.25 14.24 -7.79
CA MET A 188 -47.44 13.22 -7.10
C MET A 188 -48.11 12.63 -5.83
N LYS A 189 -49.43 12.79 -5.67
CA LYS A 189 -50.23 12.14 -4.62
C LYS A 189 -50.62 10.70 -4.98
#